data_AF-A0A3N5ZNF2-F1
#
_entry.id   AF-A0A3N5ZNF2-F1
#
_cell.length_a   1.000
_cell.length_b   1.000
_cell.length_c   1.000
_cell.angle_alpha   90.00
_cell.angle_beta   90.00
_cell.angle_gamma   90.00
#
_symmetry.space_group_name_H-M   'P 1'
#
loop_
_entity.id
_entity.type
_entity.pdbx_description
1 polymer ?
#
loop_
_entity_poly.entity_id
_entity_poly.type
_entity_poly.pdbx_seq_one_letter_code
_entity_poly.pdbx_strand_id
1 'polypeptide(L)'
;MDTTQVDSLREHLLQLLSGKWAHLEFDDVVAGFPPHLRGTKAGRLPHSAWQILEHMRIAQWDILEFSRNPKHVSPNWPAGYWPETEAPPTESAWDESVRRFNDDLEA
;
A
#
# COMPACT_ATOMS: atom_id res chain seq x y z
N MET A 1 6.20 -27.21 13.01
CA MET A 1 7.40 -26.36 13.13
C MET A 1 7.66 -26.18 14.62
N ASP A 2 8.91 -26.23 15.04
CA ASP A 2 9.29 -25.77 16.38
C ASP A 2 9.14 -24.23 16.46
N THR A 3 8.84 -23.70 17.65
CA THR A 3 8.57 -22.29 17.93
C THR A 3 9.65 -21.38 17.35
N THR A 4 10.92 -21.79 17.46
CA THR A 4 12.08 -21.07 16.91
C THR A 4 11.97 -20.80 15.41
N GLN A 5 11.46 -21.76 14.63
CA GLN A 5 11.29 -21.59 13.18
C GLN A 5 10.16 -20.64 12.83
N VAL A 6 9.07 -20.67 13.62
CA VAL A 6 7.93 -19.78 13.41
C VAL A 6 8.32 -18.33 13.73
N ASP A 7 9.08 -18.11 14.80
CA ASP A 7 9.55 -16.77 15.16
C ASP A 7 10.54 -16.21 14.13
N SER A 8 11.46 -17.04 13.63
CA SER A 8 12.34 -16.65 12.53
C SER A 8 11.57 -16.30 11.25
N LEU A 9 10.49 -17.04 10.94
CA LEU A 9 9.66 -16.74 9.78
C LEU A 9 8.91 -15.41 9.95
N ARG A 10 8.36 -15.15 11.15
CA ARG A 10 7.68 -13.89 11.46
C ARG A 10 8.63 -12.70 11.35
N GLU A 11 9.82 -12.81 11.92
CA GLU A 11 10.85 -11.76 11.82
C GLU A 11 11.19 -11.46 10.35
N HIS A 12 11.38 -12.51 9.54
CA HIS A 12 11.67 -12.33 8.12
C HIS A 12 10.50 -11.70 7.36
N LEU A 13 9.25 -12.08 7.66
CA LEU A 13 8.07 -11.45 7.07
C LEU A 13 7.97 -9.96 7.44
N LEU A 14 8.21 -9.61 8.71
CA LEU A 14 8.23 -8.20 9.15
C LEU A 14 9.30 -7.40 8.41
N GLN A 15 10.49 -7.96 8.20
CA GLN A 15 11.54 -7.31 7.44
C GLN A 15 11.13 -7.04 5.98
N LEU A 16 10.46 -8.00 5.33
CA LEU A 16 9.96 -7.82 3.96
C LEU A 16 8.84 -6.78 3.88
N LEU A 17 7.87 -6.84 4.80
CA LEU A 17 6.73 -5.92 4.82
C LEU A 17 7.13 -4.48 5.19
N SER A 18 8.12 -4.31 6.07
CA SER A 18 8.60 -2.98 6.48
C SER A 18 9.27 -2.19 5.34
N GLY A 19 9.67 -2.85 4.25
CA GLY A 19 10.30 -2.17 3.11
C GLY A 19 11.69 -1.58 3.38
N LYS A 20 12.27 -1.75 4.58
CA LYS A 20 13.58 -1.18 4.99
C LYS A 20 14.79 -1.67 4.17
N TRP A 21 14.58 -2.69 3.34
CA TRP A 21 15.59 -3.22 2.41
C TRP A 21 15.42 -2.69 0.98
N ALA A 22 14.42 -1.85 0.72
CA ALA A 22 14.22 -1.21 -0.57
C ALA A 22 15.28 -0.12 -0.83
N HIS A 23 15.44 0.27 -2.09
CA HIS A 23 16.34 1.36 -2.47
C HIS A 23 15.95 2.71 -1.83
N LEU A 24 14.65 2.91 -1.60
CA LEU A 24 14.05 4.03 -0.87
C LEU A 24 12.91 3.49 -0.03
N GLU A 25 12.78 3.95 1.21
CA GLU A 25 11.67 3.57 2.09
C GLU A 25 10.38 4.24 1.62
N PHE A 26 9.24 3.59 1.91
CA PHE A 26 7.92 4.11 1.52
C PHE A 26 7.69 5.51 2.09
N ASP A 27 7.95 5.68 3.39
CA ASP A 27 7.74 6.95 4.10
C ASP A 27 8.59 8.09 3.52
N ASP A 28 9.84 7.81 3.12
CA ASP A 28 10.72 8.79 2.46
C ASP A 28 10.14 9.25 1.11
N VAL A 29 9.62 8.30 0.33
CA VAL A 29 9.04 8.59 -1.00
C VAL A 29 7.78 9.45 -0.85
N VAL A 30 6.85 9.08 0.04
CA VAL A 30 5.56 9.75 0.15
C VAL A 30 5.64 11.10 0.86
N ALA A 31 6.56 11.28 1.80
CA ALA A 31 6.78 12.56 2.49
C ALA A 31 7.36 13.63 1.54
N GLY A 32 8.24 13.22 0.62
CA GLY A 32 8.88 14.11 -0.34
C GLY A 32 8.11 14.32 -1.66
N PHE A 33 6.99 13.62 -1.87
CA PHE A 33 6.36 13.57 -3.19
C PHE A 33 5.66 14.89 -3.57
N PRO A 34 6.04 15.55 -4.69
CA PRO A 34 5.49 16.86 -5.04
C PRO A 34 3.97 16.79 -5.32
N PRO A 35 3.14 17.64 -4.67
CA PRO A 35 1.68 17.59 -4.83
C PRO A 35 1.20 17.70 -6.27
N HIS A 36 1.84 18.56 -7.07
CA HIS A 36 1.50 18.78 -8.48
C HIS A 36 1.78 17.56 -9.39
N LEU A 37 2.55 16.57 -8.93
CA LEU A 37 2.85 15.35 -9.67
C LEU A 37 1.98 14.16 -9.26
N ARG A 38 1.25 14.24 -8.14
CA ARG A 38 0.50 13.09 -7.57
C ARG A 38 -0.49 12.49 -8.57
N GLY A 39 -1.14 13.35 -9.37
CA GLY A 39 -2.07 12.95 -10.43
C GLY A 39 -1.49 12.86 -11.84
N THR A 40 -0.19 13.09 -12.03
CA THR A 40 0.43 13.15 -13.36
C THR A 40 0.96 11.78 -13.77
N LYS A 41 0.66 11.34 -14.99
CA LYS A 41 1.30 10.15 -15.58
C LYS A 41 2.64 10.53 -16.20
N ALA A 42 3.70 9.84 -15.80
CA ALA A 42 5.02 10.07 -16.36
C ALA A 42 5.12 9.41 -17.75
N GLY A 43 5.20 10.23 -18.81
CA GLY A 43 5.40 9.75 -20.18
C GLY A 43 4.34 8.74 -20.63
N ARG A 44 4.77 7.49 -20.87
CA ARG A 44 3.90 6.39 -21.35
C ARG A 44 3.44 5.45 -20.23
N LEU A 45 3.70 5.79 -18.97
CA LEU A 45 3.28 4.94 -17.85
C LEU A 45 1.74 4.94 -17.72
N PRO A 46 1.13 3.78 -17.43
CA PRO A 46 -0.33 3.64 -17.43
C PRO A 46 -1.01 4.31 -16.23
N HIS A 47 -0.27 4.53 -15.14
CA HIS A 47 -0.79 4.97 -13.85
C HIS A 47 -0.03 6.17 -13.30
N SER A 48 -0.75 7.04 -12.60
CA SER A 48 -0.17 8.13 -11.79
C SER A 48 0.35 7.61 -10.46
N ALA A 49 1.08 8.45 -9.73
CA ALA A 49 1.54 8.12 -8.37
C ALA A 49 0.36 7.87 -7.41
N TRP A 50 -0.72 8.63 -7.54
CA TRP A 50 -1.97 8.43 -6.79
C TRP A 50 -2.57 7.05 -7.04
N GLN A 51 -2.65 6.63 -8.30
CA GLN A 51 -3.19 5.31 -8.66
C GLN A 51 -2.35 4.18 -8.08
N ILE A 52 -1.02 4.32 -8.08
CA ILE A 52 -0.12 3.33 -7.48
C ILE A 52 -0.24 3.30 -5.95
N LEU A 53 -0.31 4.46 -5.30
CA LEU A 53 -0.50 4.55 -3.85
C LEU A 53 -1.79 3.84 -3.41
N GLU A 54 -2.91 4.16 -4.05
CA GLU A 54 -4.20 3.53 -3.74
C GLU A 54 -4.20 2.04 -4.07
N HIS A 55 -3.54 1.61 -5.16
CA HIS A 55 -3.39 0.20 -5.47
C HIS A 55 -2.69 -0.56 -4.34
N MET A 56 -1.57 -0.04 -3.83
CA MET A 56 -0.85 -0.63 -2.71
C MET A 56 -1.70 -0.64 -1.43
N ARG A 57 -2.37 0.47 -1.10
CA ARG A 57 -3.26 0.57 0.07
C ARG A 57 -4.41 -0.44 0.03
N ILE A 58 -5.10 -0.55 -1.10
CA ILE A 58 -6.22 -1.48 -1.23
C ILE A 58 -5.74 -2.92 -1.16
N ALA A 59 -4.65 -3.26 -1.85
CA ALA A 59 -4.11 -4.61 -1.84
C ALA A 59 -3.62 -5.04 -0.44
N GLN A 60 -2.94 -4.15 0.28
CA GLN A 60 -2.48 -4.45 1.64
C GLN A 60 -3.65 -4.66 2.60
N TRP A 61 -4.63 -3.76 2.60
CA TRP A 61 -5.86 -3.90 3.38
C TRP A 61 -6.54 -5.25 3.09
N ASP A 62 -6.67 -5.62 1.82
CA ASP A 62 -7.33 -6.87 1.43
C ASP A 62 -6.58 -8.10 1.95
N ILE A 63 -5.25 -8.12 1.84
CA ILE A 63 -4.42 -9.22 2.35
C ILE A 63 -4.56 -9.35 3.87
N LEU A 64 -4.54 -8.23 4.59
CA LEU A 64 -4.71 -8.20 6.04
C LEU A 64 -6.08 -8.74 6.46
N GLU A 65 -7.16 -8.25 5.84
CA GLU A 65 -8.51 -8.69 6.14
C GLU A 65 -8.76 -10.16 5.78
N PHE A 66 -8.27 -10.57 4.61
CA PHE A 66 -8.32 -11.96 4.17
C PHE A 66 -7.64 -12.89 5.19
N SER A 67 -6.52 -12.45 5.78
CA SER A 67 -5.75 -13.24 6.73
C SER A 67 -6.39 -13.33 8.12
N ARG A 68 -7.10 -12.27 8.57
CA ARG A 68 -7.66 -12.20 9.94
C ARG A 68 -9.14 -12.53 10.05
N ASN A 69 -9.89 -12.41 8.95
CA ASN A 69 -11.34 -12.56 8.94
C ASN A 69 -11.79 -13.63 7.92
N PRO A 70 -12.20 -14.83 8.37
CA PRO A 70 -12.61 -15.90 7.46
C PRO A 70 -13.91 -15.62 6.68
N LYS A 71 -14.62 -14.52 6.99
CA LYS A 71 -15.82 -14.08 6.26
C LYS A 71 -15.55 -12.91 5.30
N HIS A 72 -14.31 -12.43 5.24
CA HIS A 72 -13.93 -11.36 4.34
C HIS A 72 -14.15 -11.78 2.88
N VAL A 73 -14.61 -10.84 2.06
CA VAL A 73 -14.80 -11.03 0.62
C VAL A 73 -13.97 -9.96 -0.07
N SER A 74 -12.92 -10.41 -0.77
CA SER A 74 -12.00 -9.51 -1.46
C SER A 74 -12.68 -8.72 -2.57
N PRO A 75 -12.15 -7.52 -2.93
CA PRO A 75 -12.63 -6.74 -4.05
C PRO A 75 -12.58 -7.52 -5.37
N ASN A 76 -13.47 -7.15 -6.30
CA ASN A 76 -13.49 -7.75 -7.64
C ASN A 76 -12.18 -7.47 -8.39
N TRP A 77 -11.50 -8.52 -8.83
CA TRP A 77 -10.27 -8.36 -9.60
C TRP A 77 -10.54 -8.05 -11.09
N PRO A 78 -9.77 -7.16 -11.74
CA PRO A 78 -8.77 -6.24 -11.17
C PRO A 78 -9.36 -4.89 -10.71
N ALA A 79 -10.61 -4.59 -11.11
CA ALA A 79 -11.18 -3.25 -11.00
C ALA A 79 -11.22 -2.70 -9.56
N GLY A 80 -11.48 -3.55 -8.57
CA GLY A 80 -11.58 -3.16 -7.17
C GLY A 80 -10.25 -2.81 -6.50
N TYR A 81 -9.11 -2.95 -7.19
CA TYR A 81 -7.77 -2.66 -6.68
C TYR A 81 -7.17 -1.38 -7.24
N TRP A 82 -7.98 -0.53 -7.87
CA TRP A 82 -7.55 0.74 -8.44
C TRP A 82 -8.55 1.83 -8.08
N PRO A 83 -8.10 3.07 -7.83
CA PRO A 83 -9.02 4.17 -7.61
C PRO A 83 -9.69 4.58 -8.93
N GLU A 84 -10.89 5.12 -8.83
CA GLU A 84 -11.64 5.63 -10.00
C GLU A 84 -10.99 6.88 -10.61
N THR A 85 -10.22 7.63 -9.81
CA THR A 85 -9.60 8.89 -10.22
C THR A 85 -8.11 8.73 -10.50
N GLU A 86 -7.61 9.47 -11.49
CA GLU A 86 -6.17 9.52 -11.78
C GLU A 86 -5.41 10.45 -10.83
N ALA A 87 -6.09 11.34 -10.11
CA ALA A 87 -5.53 12.27 -9.14
C ALA A 87 -6.26 12.18 -7.79
N PRO A 88 -5.63 12.59 -6.67
CA PRO A 88 -6.30 12.68 -5.39
C PRO A 88 -7.53 13.62 -5.51
N PRO A 89 -8.73 13.19 -5.06
CA PRO A 89 -9.95 13.98 -5.22
C PRO A 89 -9.97 15.25 -4.35
N THR A 90 -9.14 15.30 -3.31
CA THR A 90 -8.95 16.44 -2.42
C THR A 90 -7.47 16.60 -2.06
N GLU A 91 -7.10 17.76 -1.52
CA GLU A 91 -5.74 18.01 -1.04
C GLU A 91 -5.31 17.02 0.06
N SER A 92 -6.26 16.61 0.92
CA SER A 92 -6.02 15.71 2.04
C SER A 92 -6.03 14.22 1.68
N ALA A 93 -6.55 13.85 0.52
CA ALA A 93 -6.75 12.44 0.15
C ALA A 93 -5.44 11.64 0.04
N TRP A 94 -4.36 12.29 -0.39
CA TRP A 94 -3.02 11.68 -0.40
C TRP A 94 -2.58 11.29 1.02
N ASP A 95 -2.61 12.25 1.94
CA ASP A 95 -2.12 12.02 3.30
C ASP A 95 -3.01 11.02 4.05
N GLU A 96 -4.32 11.00 3.75
CA GLU A 96 -5.22 9.98 4.29
C GLU A 96 -4.90 8.59 3.77
N SER A 97 -4.59 8.46 2.48
CA SER A 97 -4.21 7.18 1.89
C SER A 97 -2.90 6.65 2.49
N VAL A 98 -1.90 7.51 2.65
CA VAL A 98 -0.62 7.19 3.32
C VAL A 98 -0.86 6.74 4.76
N ARG A 99 -1.67 7.48 5.54
CA ARG A 99 -1.97 7.10 6.92
C ARG A 99 -2.63 5.72 7.01
N ARG A 100 -3.64 5.46 6.19
CA ARG A 100 -4.33 4.16 6.17
C ARG A 100 -3.40 3.01 5.77
N PHE A 101 -2.50 3.24 4.81
CA PHE A 101 -1.48 2.25 4.46
C PHE A 101 -0.58 1.93 5.66
N ASN A 102 -0.13 2.94 6.41
CA ASN A 102 0.69 2.72 7.59
C ASN A 102 -0.10 2.06 8.75
N ASP A 103 -1.36 2.47 8.97
CA ASP A 103 -2.23 1.87 9.98
C ASP A 103 -2.44 0.35 9.73
N ASP A 104 -2.64 -0.05 8.47
CA ASP A 104 -2.78 -1.48 8.10
C ASP A 104 -1.45 -2.25 8.21
N LEU A 105 -0.30 -1.59 8.05
CA LEU A 105 1.02 -2.22 8.23
C LEU A 105 1.33 -2.50 9.71
N GLU A 106 0.79 -1.69 10.61
CA GLU A 106 0.99 -1.79 12.07
C GLU A 106 -0.03 -2.71 12.79
N ALA A 107 -1.09 -3.14 12.10
CA ALA A 107 -2.23 -3.89 12.65
C ALA A 107 -1.95 -5.37 12.97
#